data_AF-A0A7J8GWB3-F1
#
_entry.id   AF-A0A7J8GWB3-F1
#
_cell.length_a   1.000
_cell.length_b   1.000
_cell.length_c   1.000
_cell.angle_alpha   90.00
_cell.angle_beta   90.00
_cell.angle_gamma   90.00
#
_symmetry.space_group_name_H-M   'P 1'
#
loop_
_entity.id
_entity.type
_entity.pdbx_description
1 polymer ?
#
loop_
_entity_poly.entity_id
_entity_poly.type
_entity_poly.pdbx_seq_one_letter_code
_entity_poly.pdbx_strand_id
1 'polypeptide(L)'
;MLSFAAVVGLACFIYGLLSMGGSSSSIEICDPDIGGQIIMCPLCDQVCDYWRLNSTCLASKVSHLFDNESTVFFAIFMGIWVTLFLEFWKQRQARLEYEWDLVDFEEEQQQHQLRPEFEAMCKHRKMNPVTKEMEPHMPLHRRIPWYFVSGATVTLWVSIFKKHYHCFDRQSY
;
A
#
# COMPACT_ATOMS: atom_id res chain seq x y z
N MET A 1 8.69 -17.66 -2.50
CA MET A 1 7.52 -17.38 -1.67
C MET A 1 6.38 -16.84 -2.50
N LEU A 2 6.57 -15.74 -3.26
CA LEU A 2 5.49 -15.16 -4.07
C LEU A 2 4.85 -16.11 -5.09
N SER A 3 5.59 -17.13 -5.55
CA SER A 3 5.08 -18.18 -6.44
C SER A 3 3.84 -18.88 -5.91
N PHE A 4 3.76 -19.15 -4.61
CA PHE A 4 2.60 -19.83 -4.03
C PHE A 4 1.37 -18.91 -4.01
N ALA A 5 1.53 -17.66 -3.58
CA ALA A 5 0.48 -16.66 -3.65
C ALA A 5 0.01 -16.38 -5.08
N ALA A 6 0.94 -16.35 -6.04
CA ALA A 6 0.63 -16.17 -7.46
C ALA A 6 -0.19 -17.33 -8.04
N VAL A 7 0.13 -18.58 -7.69
CA VAL A 7 -0.64 -19.75 -8.12
C VAL A 7 -2.06 -19.71 -7.58
N VAL A 8 -2.25 -19.41 -6.29
CA VAL A 8 -3.58 -19.31 -5.68
C VAL A 8 -4.37 -18.14 -6.28
N GLY A 9 -3.75 -16.98 -6.46
CA GLY A 9 -4.37 -15.81 -7.09
C GLY A 9 -4.80 -16.07 -8.53
N LEU A 10 -3.95 -16.76 -9.32
CA LEU A 10 -4.27 -17.13 -10.70
C LEU A 10 -5.40 -18.16 -10.75
N ALA A 11 -5.46 -19.11 -9.83
CA ALA A 11 -6.58 -20.05 -9.72
C ALA A 11 -7.91 -19.33 -9.42
N CYS A 12 -7.92 -18.38 -8.47
CA CYS A 12 -9.10 -17.56 -8.19
C CYS A 12 -9.52 -16.71 -9.41
N PHE A 13 -8.56 -16.17 -10.16
CA PHE A 13 -8.86 -15.41 -11.38
C PHE A 13 -9.47 -16.28 -12.49
N ILE A 14 -8.92 -17.49 -12.71
CA ILE A 14 -9.49 -18.45 -13.66
C ILE A 14 -10.91 -18.84 -13.25
N TYR A 15 -11.15 -19.07 -11.96
CA TYR A 15 -12.49 -19.34 -11.46
C TYR A 15 -13.47 -18.20 -11.77
N GLY A 16 -13.06 -16.95 -11.54
CA GLY A 16 -13.85 -15.77 -11.91
C GLY A 16 -14.16 -15.70 -13.42
N LEU A 17 -13.19 -16.03 -14.28
CA LEU A 17 -13.39 -16.07 -15.74
C LEU A 17 -14.42 -17.14 -16.15
N LEU A 18 -14.37 -18.32 -15.53
CA LEU A 18 -15.33 -19.40 -15.78
C LEU A 18 -16.74 -19.04 -15.26
N SER A 19 -16.82 -18.30 -14.15
CA SER A 19 -18.07 -17.90 -13.51
C SER A 19 -18.75 -16.69 -14.18
N MET A 20 -18.02 -15.89 -14.96
CA MET A 20 -18.49 -14.64 -15.59
C MET A 20 -19.69 -14.81 -16.53
N GLY A 21 -19.92 -16.01 -17.07
CA GLY A 21 -21.05 -16.29 -17.98
C GLY A 21 -22.35 -16.70 -17.29
N GLY A 22 -22.31 -17.07 -16.00
CA GLY A 22 -23.44 -17.70 -15.30
C GLY A 22 -23.99 -16.93 -14.09
N SER A 23 -23.44 -15.76 -13.79
CA SER A 23 -23.87 -14.96 -12.64
C SER A 23 -25.16 -14.20 -12.93
N SER A 24 -26.18 -14.36 -12.07
CA SER A 24 -27.51 -13.73 -12.22
C SER A 24 -27.43 -12.22 -12.45
N SER A 25 -26.58 -11.51 -11.70
CA SER A 25 -26.43 -10.05 -11.81
C SER A 25 -25.93 -9.59 -13.18
N SER A 26 -24.93 -10.26 -13.76
CA SER A 26 -24.41 -9.90 -15.07
C SER A 26 -25.37 -10.29 -16.21
N ILE A 27 -26.19 -11.34 -16.01
CA ILE A 27 -27.22 -11.73 -16.99
C ILE A 27 -28.32 -10.67 -17.02
N GLU A 28 -28.85 -10.25 -15.87
CA GLU A 28 -29.90 -9.24 -15.79
C GLU A 28 -29.48 -7.87 -16.39
N ILE A 29 -28.22 -7.48 -16.18
CA ILE A 29 -27.67 -6.21 -16.71
C ILE A 29 -27.46 -6.29 -18.23
N CYS A 30 -26.98 -7.42 -18.73
CA CYS A 30 -26.68 -7.60 -20.16
C CYS A 30 -27.90 -7.99 -21.01
N ASP A 31 -29.02 -8.36 -20.38
CA ASP A 31 -30.26 -8.73 -21.07
C ASP A 31 -30.92 -7.47 -21.69
N PRO A 32 -31.18 -7.44 -23.01
CA PRO A 32 -31.84 -6.31 -23.66
C PRO A 32 -33.29 -6.10 -23.20
N ASP A 33 -33.98 -7.14 -22.75
CA ASP A 33 -35.39 -7.06 -22.33
C ASP A 33 -35.52 -6.54 -20.89
N ILE A 34 -34.50 -6.76 -20.05
CA ILE A 34 -34.45 -6.28 -18.66
C ILE A 34 -33.56 -5.03 -18.56
N GLY A 35 -32.23 -5.18 -18.66
CA GLY A 35 -31.26 -4.10 -18.56
C GLY A 35 -31.35 -3.06 -19.69
N GLY A 36 -31.91 -3.42 -20.85
CA GLY A 36 -32.14 -2.49 -21.96
C GLY A 36 -33.37 -1.59 -21.78
N GLN A 37 -34.32 -1.96 -20.92
CA GLN A 37 -35.52 -1.17 -20.60
C GLN A 37 -35.31 -0.23 -19.41
N ILE A 38 -34.29 -0.48 -18.59
CA ILE A 38 -33.97 0.33 -17.42
C ILE A 38 -33.10 1.53 -17.84
N ILE A 39 -33.63 2.74 -17.63
CA ILE A 39 -32.95 4.01 -17.92
C ILE A 39 -32.38 4.57 -16.61
N MET A 40 -31.08 4.86 -16.61
CA MET A 40 -30.35 5.44 -15.49
C MET A 40 -30.37 6.96 -15.56
N CYS A 41 -30.29 7.61 -14.39
CA CYS A 41 -30.14 9.05 -14.29
C CYS A 41 -28.78 9.52 -14.85
N PRO A 42 -28.69 10.74 -15.38
CA PRO A 42 -27.42 11.34 -15.73
C PRO A 42 -26.55 11.51 -14.48
N LEU A 43 -25.25 11.33 -14.65
CA LEU A 43 -24.27 11.46 -13.56
C LEU A 43 -24.03 12.95 -13.21
N CYS A 44 -24.13 13.85 -14.20
CA CYS A 44 -23.78 15.25 -14.08
C CYS A 44 -24.99 16.19 -13.84
N ASP A 45 -24.79 17.27 -13.08
CA ASP A 45 -25.80 18.32 -12.80
C ASP A 45 -26.20 19.19 -14.03
N GLN A 46 -25.41 19.17 -15.11
CA GLN A 46 -25.57 20.06 -16.26
C GLN A 46 -26.36 19.40 -17.41
N VAL A 47 -25.68 19.10 -18.53
CA VAL A 47 -26.27 18.54 -19.75
C VAL A 47 -25.60 17.20 -20.02
N CYS A 48 -26.18 16.13 -19.47
CA CYS A 48 -25.73 14.76 -19.69
C CYS A 48 -26.93 13.92 -20.14
N ASP A 49 -26.72 13.07 -21.14
CA ASP A 49 -27.78 12.22 -21.69
C ASP A 49 -28.14 11.11 -20.71
N TYR A 50 -29.41 10.71 -20.72
CA TYR A 50 -29.86 9.49 -20.06
C TYR A 50 -29.23 8.28 -20.75
N TRP A 51 -28.76 7.32 -19.95
CA TRP A 51 -28.08 6.13 -20.45
C TRP A 51 -28.82 4.85 -20.01
N ARG A 52 -28.68 3.80 -20.80
CA ARG A 52 -29.33 2.50 -20.53
C ARG A 52 -28.40 1.62 -19.71
N LEU A 53 -28.95 0.86 -18.77
CA LEU A 53 -28.15 -0.02 -17.91
C LEU A 53 -27.36 -1.08 -18.70
N ASN A 54 -27.88 -1.55 -19.83
CA ASN A 54 -27.17 -2.51 -20.69
C ASN A 54 -25.81 -1.98 -21.23
N SER A 55 -25.61 -0.66 -21.33
CA SER A 55 -24.32 -0.12 -21.82
C SER A 55 -23.16 -0.41 -20.87
N THR A 56 -23.42 -0.67 -19.57
CA THR A 56 -22.40 -1.06 -18.59
C THR A 56 -22.26 -2.57 -18.40
N CYS A 57 -22.85 -3.39 -19.28
CA CYS A 57 -22.73 -4.85 -19.26
C CYS A 57 -21.27 -5.32 -19.16
N LEU A 58 -20.35 -4.74 -19.95
CA LEU A 58 -18.93 -5.10 -19.90
C LEU A 58 -18.28 -4.71 -18.57
N ALA A 59 -18.60 -3.52 -18.05
CA ALA A 59 -18.10 -3.06 -16.76
C ALA A 59 -18.59 -3.97 -15.62
N SER A 60 -19.88 -4.35 -15.63
CA SER A 60 -20.46 -5.28 -14.65
C SER A 60 -19.81 -6.66 -14.68
N LYS A 61 -19.54 -7.21 -15.88
CA LYS A 61 -18.82 -8.49 -16.03
C LYS A 61 -17.40 -8.41 -15.48
N VAL A 62 -16.70 -7.32 -15.74
CA VAL A 62 -15.35 -7.08 -15.21
C VAL A 62 -15.38 -6.89 -13.69
N SER A 63 -16.36 -6.17 -13.14
CA SER A 63 -16.53 -6.06 -11.69
C SER A 63 -16.78 -7.41 -11.04
N HIS A 64 -17.67 -8.25 -11.59
CA HIS A 64 -17.93 -9.59 -11.06
C HIS A 64 -16.72 -10.53 -11.16
N LEU A 65 -15.80 -10.31 -12.11
CA LEU A 65 -14.54 -11.03 -12.19
C LEU A 65 -13.62 -10.75 -10.99
N PHE A 66 -13.65 -9.52 -10.46
CA PHE A 66 -12.85 -9.10 -9.31
C PHE A 66 -13.57 -9.25 -7.96
N ASP A 67 -14.90 -9.11 -7.95
CA ASP A 67 -15.75 -9.17 -6.76
C ASP A 67 -16.58 -10.47 -6.73
N ASN A 68 -15.89 -11.60 -6.88
CA ASN A 68 -16.49 -12.93 -6.78
C ASN A 68 -16.31 -13.51 -5.36
N GLU A 69 -17.11 -14.50 -4.98
CA GLU A 69 -16.95 -15.23 -3.72
C GLU A 69 -15.51 -15.78 -3.52
N SER A 70 -14.83 -16.15 -4.60
CA SER A 70 -13.43 -16.60 -4.56
C SER A 70 -12.44 -15.53 -4.07
N THR A 71 -12.71 -14.24 -4.28
CA THR A 71 -11.78 -13.18 -3.87
C THR A 71 -11.85 -12.91 -2.37
N VAL A 72 -13.00 -13.18 -1.74
CA VAL A 72 -13.12 -13.19 -0.27
C VAL A 72 -12.23 -14.27 0.33
N PHE A 73 -12.26 -15.48 -0.24
CA PHE A 73 -11.36 -16.57 0.17
C PHE A 73 -9.89 -16.17 -0.03
N PHE A 74 -9.55 -15.60 -1.19
CA PHE A 74 -8.20 -15.13 -1.48
C PHE A 74 -7.72 -14.06 -0.50
N ALA A 75 -8.58 -13.12 -0.09
CA ALA A 75 -8.24 -12.08 0.88
C ALA A 75 -7.87 -12.66 2.25
N ILE A 76 -8.63 -13.63 2.75
CA ILE A 76 -8.32 -14.34 4.01
C ILE A 76 -6.99 -15.07 3.89
N PHE A 77 -6.80 -15.80 2.77
CA PHE A 77 -5.56 -16.50 2.48
C PHE A 77 -4.35 -15.55 2.43
N MET A 78 -4.49 -14.39 1.78
CA MET A 78 -3.43 -13.38 1.71
C MET A 78 -3.07 -12.82 3.09
N GLY A 79 -4.05 -12.63 3.97
CA GLY A 79 -3.80 -12.23 5.36
C GLY A 79 -2.92 -13.24 6.11
N ILE A 80 -3.24 -14.53 6.00
CA ILE A 80 -2.46 -15.61 6.61
C ILE A 80 -1.09 -15.76 5.92
N TRP A 81 -1.04 -15.61 4.60
CA TRP A 81 0.18 -15.75 3.82
C TRP A 81 1.20 -14.67 4.15
N VAL A 82 0.78 -13.41 4.31
CA VAL A 82 1.66 -12.30 4.65
C VAL A 82 2.29 -12.49 6.03
N THR A 83 1.54 -12.97 7.02
CA THR A 83 2.08 -13.22 8.36
C THR A 83 3.10 -14.36 8.34
N LEU A 84 2.80 -15.46 7.67
CA LEU A 84 3.75 -16.56 7.47
C LEU A 84 5.01 -16.09 6.74
N PHE A 85 4.86 -15.29 5.69
CA PHE A 85 5.98 -14.75 4.93
C PHE A 85 6.91 -13.91 5.82
N LEU A 86 6.36 -13.04 6.67
CA LEU A 86 7.17 -12.23 7.59
C LEU A 86 7.90 -13.08 8.63
N GLU A 87 7.26 -14.13 9.17
CA GLU A 87 7.91 -15.04 10.12
C GLU A 87 9.03 -15.87 9.47
N PHE A 88 8.79 -16.44 8.29
CA PHE A 88 9.84 -17.14 7.54
C PHE A 88 10.97 -16.19 7.13
N TRP A 89 10.64 -14.93 6.80
CA TRP A 89 11.64 -13.92 6.47
C TRP A 89 12.53 -13.62 7.67
N LYS A 90 11.97 -13.38 8.86
CA LYS A 90 12.74 -13.16 10.10
C LYS A 90 13.70 -14.31 10.38
N GLN A 91 13.22 -15.56 10.26
CA GLN A 91 14.07 -16.74 10.44
C GLN A 91 15.21 -16.81 9.41
N ARG A 92 14.92 -16.50 8.14
CA ARG A 92 15.94 -16.49 7.09
C ARG A 92 16.96 -15.37 7.29
N GLN A 93 16.50 -14.19 7.72
CA GLN A 93 17.35 -13.06 8.04
C GLN A 93 18.31 -13.41 9.18
N ALA A 94 17.82 -13.97 10.29
CA ALA A 94 18.68 -14.38 11.41
C ALA A 94 19.72 -15.44 11.01
N ARG A 95 19.36 -16.38 10.13
CA ARG A 95 20.34 -17.34 9.59
C ARG A 95 21.42 -16.65 8.74
N LEU A 96 21.01 -15.73 7.87
CA LEU A 96 21.94 -14.99 7.00
C LEU A 96 22.87 -14.07 7.81
N GLU A 97 22.33 -13.43 8.83
CA GLU A 97 23.08 -12.59 9.75
C GLU A 97 24.17 -13.39 10.47
N TYR A 98 23.86 -14.61 10.92
CA TYR A 98 24.86 -15.52 11.48
C TYR A 98 25.85 -16.05 10.44
N GLU A 99 25.39 -16.47 9.25
CA GLU A 99 26.26 -16.99 8.17
C GLU A 99 27.24 -15.92 7.65
N TRP A 100 26.84 -14.65 7.66
CA TRP A 100 27.66 -13.52 7.23
C TRP A 100 28.38 -12.83 8.38
N ASP A 101 28.30 -13.38 9.60
CA ASP A 101 28.95 -12.86 10.81
C ASP A 101 28.61 -11.39 11.10
N LEU A 102 27.39 -10.97 10.75
CA LEU A 102 26.94 -9.57 10.84
C LEU A 102 26.51 -9.14 12.25
N VAL A 103 26.49 -10.07 13.21
CA VAL A 103 26.01 -9.84 14.59
C VAL A 103 26.89 -8.82 15.32
N ASP A 104 28.21 -8.87 15.14
CA ASP A 104 29.16 -8.02 15.86
C ASP A 104 29.46 -6.68 15.12
N PHE A 105 29.05 -6.54 13.86
CA PHE A 105 29.32 -5.34 13.07
C PHE A 105 28.53 -4.11 13.54
N GLU A 106 27.36 -4.28 14.17
CA GLU A 106 26.51 -3.15 14.53
C GLU A 106 27.12 -2.27 15.64
N GLU A 107 27.82 -2.87 16.60
CA GLU A 107 28.50 -2.16 17.68
C GLU A 107 29.72 -1.38 17.17
N GLU A 108 30.55 -1.99 16.33
CA GLU A 108 31.73 -1.34 15.76
C GLU A 108 31.36 -0.18 14.83
N GLN A 109 30.31 -0.33 14.02
CA GLN A 109 29.91 0.67 13.05
C GLN A 109 29.25 1.90 13.71
N GLN A 110 28.47 1.70 14.79
CA GLN A 110 27.89 2.82 15.55
C GLN A 110 28.95 3.69 16.21
N GLN A 111 30.07 3.10 16.64
CA GLN A 111 31.14 3.83 17.29
C GLN A 111 32.13 4.46 16.30
N HIS A 112 32.40 3.81 15.15
CA HIS A 112 33.43 4.24 14.21
C HIS A 112 32.95 5.02 12.98
N GLN A 113 31.65 4.96 12.61
CA GLN A 113 31.14 5.63 11.40
C GLN A 113 30.04 6.64 11.73
N LEU A 114 30.43 7.76 12.32
CA LEU A 114 29.58 8.96 12.33
C LEU A 114 29.39 9.46 10.91
N ARG A 115 28.13 9.58 10.52
CA ARG A 115 27.71 10.12 9.23
C ARG A 115 28.32 11.54 9.02
N PRO A 116 29.15 11.80 7.99
CA PRO A 116 30.03 12.99 7.92
C PRO A 116 29.28 14.32 7.91
N GLU A 117 28.06 14.37 7.38
CA GLU A 117 27.19 15.55 7.47
C GLU A 117 26.79 15.88 8.92
N PHE A 118 26.70 14.88 9.79
CA PHE A 118 26.41 15.10 11.21
C PHE A 118 27.63 15.69 11.93
N GLU A 119 28.84 15.23 11.60
CA GLU A 119 30.08 15.79 12.13
C GLU A 119 30.26 17.26 11.73
N ALA A 120 29.97 17.59 10.46
CA ALA A 120 30.07 18.96 9.95
C ALA A 120 29.08 19.93 10.63
N MET A 121 27.89 19.45 11.05
CA MET A 121 26.89 20.27 11.73
C MET A 121 27.11 20.38 13.25
N CYS A 122 27.84 19.45 13.86
CA CYS A 122 28.07 19.40 15.30
C CYS A 122 29.28 20.23 15.74
N LYS A 123 29.00 21.41 16.32
CA LYS A 123 30.04 22.27 16.94
C LYS A 123 30.43 21.89 18.37
N HIS A 124 29.60 21.09 19.06
CA HIS A 124 29.79 20.75 20.47
C HIS A 124 30.09 19.25 20.60
N ARG A 125 31.13 18.93 21.38
CA ARG A 125 31.46 17.55 21.77
C ARG A 125 31.19 17.38 23.26
N LYS A 126 30.64 16.23 23.64
CA LYS A 126 30.35 15.88 25.03
C LYS A 126 31.04 14.57 25.34
N MET A 127 31.68 14.47 26.51
CA MET A 127 32.29 13.22 26.96
C MET A 127 31.19 12.24 27.34
N ASN A 128 31.20 11.06 26.73
CA ASN A 128 30.29 9.98 27.07
C ASN A 128 30.76 9.32 28.40
N PRO A 129 29.89 9.20 29.41
CA PRO A 129 30.27 8.65 30.72
C PRO A 129 30.67 7.16 30.69
N VAL A 130 30.31 6.42 29.65
CA VAL A 130 30.60 4.97 29.54
C VAL A 130 31.89 4.70 28.76
N THR A 131 32.01 5.26 27.56
CA THR A 131 33.17 5.06 26.66
C THR A 131 34.35 6.00 26.97
N LYS A 132 34.14 7.09 27.73
CA LYS A 132 35.11 8.17 28.00
C LYS A 132 35.65 8.87 26.74
N GLU A 133 35.02 8.65 25.59
CA GLU A 133 35.38 9.28 24.33
C GLU A 133 34.60 10.59 24.12
N MET A 134 35.20 11.51 23.34
CA MET A 134 34.63 12.84 23.04
C MET A 134 33.73 12.77 21.80
N GLU A 135 32.45 12.47 22.02
CA GLU A 135 31.47 12.29 20.96
C GLU A 135 30.78 13.61 20.57
N PRO A 136 30.55 13.88 19.27
CA PRO A 136 29.78 15.02 18.81
C PRO A 136 28.32 14.91 19.27
N HIS A 137 27.85 15.90 20.05
CA HIS A 137 26.51 15.89 20.64
C HIS A 137 25.72 17.12 20.22
N MET A 138 24.57 16.89 19.58
CA MET A 138 23.66 17.97 19.18
C MET A 138 22.54 18.16 20.23
N PRO A 139 22.37 19.37 20.79
CA PRO A 139 21.34 19.62 21.80
C PRO A 139 19.93 19.51 21.19
N LEU A 140 19.00 18.91 21.94
CA LEU A 140 17.61 18.67 21.51
C LEU A 140 16.91 19.94 21.01
N HIS A 141 17.14 21.07 21.67
CA HIS A 141 16.55 22.36 21.31
C HIS A 141 16.82 22.77 19.85
N ARG A 142 17.99 22.42 19.30
CA ARG A 142 18.31 22.69 17.89
C ARG A 142 17.67 21.71 16.91
N ARG A 143 17.25 20.52 17.37
CA ARG A 143 16.59 19.49 16.54
C ARG A 143 15.08 19.69 16.44
N ILE A 144 14.46 20.17 17.52
CA ILE A 144 13.01 20.43 17.60
C ILE A 144 12.44 21.21 16.39
N PRO A 145 13.02 22.36 15.95
CA PRO A 145 12.47 23.09 14.81
C PRO A 145 12.52 22.27 13.50
N TRP A 146 13.55 21.45 13.29
CA TRP A 146 13.64 20.58 12.11
C TRP A 146 12.58 19.49 12.12
N TYR A 147 12.26 18.91 13.27
CA TYR A 147 11.15 17.95 13.39
C TYR A 147 9.81 18.61 13.10
N PHE A 148 9.58 19.84 13.56
CA PHE A 148 8.34 20.58 13.25
C PHE A 148 8.22 20.89 11.76
N VAL A 149 9.30 21.36 11.12
CA VAL A 149 9.30 21.62 9.66
C VAL A 149 9.07 20.33 8.88
N SER A 150 9.78 19.24 9.22
CA SER A 150 9.59 17.93 8.58
C SER A 150 8.14 17.44 8.77
N GLY A 151 7.60 17.52 9.98
CA GLY A 151 6.22 17.12 10.26
C GLY A 151 5.21 17.94 9.47
N ALA A 152 5.38 19.27 9.42
CA ALA A 152 4.51 20.17 8.66
C ALA A 152 4.56 19.88 7.15
N THR A 153 5.72 19.56 6.59
CA THR A 153 5.81 19.20 5.18
C THR A 153 5.06 17.91 4.87
N VAL A 154 5.25 16.85 5.67
CA VAL A 154 4.56 15.56 5.46
C VAL A 154 3.05 15.71 5.56
N THR A 155 2.54 16.44 6.57
CA THR A 155 1.09 16.65 6.73
C THR A 155 0.49 17.47 5.60
N LEU A 156 1.22 18.48 5.10
CA LEU A 156 0.82 19.29 3.95
C LEU A 156 0.71 18.41 2.69
N TRP A 157 1.72 17.58 2.42
CA TRP A 157 1.70 16.64 1.28
C TRP A 157 0.55 15.64 1.35
N VAL A 158 0.28 15.06 2.53
CA VAL A 158 -0.88 14.17 2.74
C VAL A 158 -2.20 14.91 2.49
N SER A 159 -2.31 16.17 2.93
CA SER A 159 -3.52 16.98 2.72
C SER A 159 -3.75 17.34 1.26
N ILE A 160 -2.69 17.69 0.52
CA ILE A 160 -2.76 17.93 -0.93
C ILE A 160 -3.22 16.67 -1.65
N PHE A 161 -2.61 15.53 -1.33
CA PHE A 161 -2.99 14.26 -1.93
C PHE A 161 -4.46 13.93 -1.65
N LYS A 162 -4.91 14.04 -0.40
CA LYS A 162 -6.32 13.82 -0.05
C LYS A 162 -7.27 14.76 -0.78
N LYS A 163 -6.91 16.05 -0.93
CA LYS A 163 -7.70 17.02 -1.70
C LYS A 163 -7.76 16.67 -3.18
N HIS A 164 -6.65 16.22 -3.76
CA HIS A 164 -6.59 15.80 -5.15
C HIS A 164 -7.44 14.55 -5.40
N TYR A 165 -7.37 13.55 -4.51
CA TYR A 165 -8.21 12.35 -4.59
C TYR A 165 -9.68 12.68 -4.46
N HIS A 166 -10.07 13.51 -3.49
CA HIS A 166 -11.46 13.93 -3.33
C HIS A 166 -11.96 14.75 -4.54
N CYS A 167 -11.07 15.51 -5.20
CA CYS A 167 -11.40 16.22 -6.44
C CYS A 167 -11.60 15.23 -7.60
N PHE A 168 -10.73 14.22 -7.72
CA PHE A 168 -10.83 13.19 -8.75
C PHE A 168 -12.08 12.32 -8.58
N ASP A 169 -12.42 11.97 -7.34
CA ASP A 169 -13.63 11.23 -7.01
C ASP A 169 -14.87 12.07 -7.36
N ARG A 170 -14.89 13.36 -7.01
CA ARG A 170 -15.98 14.29 -7.36
C ARG A 170 -16.08 14.61 -8.86
N GLN A 171 -15.01 14.46 -9.64
CA GLN A 171 -15.04 14.61 -11.10
C GLN A 171 -15.57 13.34 -11.79
N SER A 172 -15.56 12.20 -11.09
CA SER A 172 -16.03 10.90 -11.61
C SER A 172 -17.53 10.66 -11.38
N TYR A 173 -18.20 11.53 -10.62
CA TYR A 173 -19.66 11.61 -10.46
C TYR A 173 -20.20 12.81 -11.23
#